data_AF-A0A7X5N3R3-F1
#
_entry.id   AF-A0A7X5N3R3-F1
#
_cell.length_a   1.000
_cell.length_b   1.000
_cell.length_c   1.000
_cell.angle_alpha   90.00
_cell.angle_beta   90.00
_cell.angle_gamma   90.00
#
_symmetry.space_group_name_H-M   'P 1'
#
loop_
_entity.id
_entity.type
_entity.pdbx_description
1 polymer ?
#
loop_
_entity_poly.entity_id
_entity_poly.type
_entity_poly.pdbx_seq_one_letter_code
_entity_poly.pdbx_strand_id
1 'polypeptide(L)' 'KMEQALLSPFDGVVADLSAREGAQVAEGILLARITKDDA' A
#
# COMPACT_ATOMS: atom_id res chain seq x y z
N LYS A 1 -1.34 11.22 18.70
CA LYS A 1 -1.90 10.81 17.39
C LYS A 1 -0.86 11.13 16.34
N MET A 2 -0.51 10.19 15.48
CA MET A 2 0.49 10.39 14.44
C MET A 2 -0.11 9.86 13.14
N GLU A 3 0.05 10.62 12.07
CA GLU A 3 -0.36 10.24 10.72
C GLU A 3 0.88 9.81 9.96
N GLN A 4 0.82 8.66 9.30
CA GLN A 4 1.95 8.09 8.57
C GLN A 4 1.50 7.77 7.15
N ALA A 5 2.19 8.38 6.18
CA ALA A 5 1.96 8.10 4.77
C ALA A 5 2.63 6.77 4.38
N LEU A 6 1.91 5.94 3.64
CA LEU A 6 2.48 4.77 2.97
C LEU A 6 3.02 5.21 1.60
N LEU A 7 4.34 5.39 1.50
CA LEU A 7 4.99 5.80 0.25
C LEU A 7 5.37 4.58 -0.59
N SER A 8 5.23 4.70 -1.91
CA SER A 8 5.68 3.66 -2.83
C SER A 8 7.20 3.52 -2.76
N PRO A 9 7.75 2.30 -2.74
CA PRO A 9 9.20 2.09 -2.73
C PRO A 9 9.86 2.29 -4.10
N PHE A 10 9.09 2.24 -5.20
CA PHE A 10 9.57 2.43 -6.57
C PHE A 10 8.42 2.85 -7.50
N ASP A 11 8.76 3.27 -8.72
CA ASP A 11 7.80 3.62 -9.77
C ASP A 11 7.12 2.37 -10.35
N GLY A 12 5.78 2.35 -10.35
CA GLY A 12 5.01 1.20 -10.83
C GLY A 12 3.50 1.42 -10.73
N VAL A 13 2.74 0.35 -10.90
CA VAL A 13 1.27 0.37 -10.91
C VAL A 13 0.72 -0.35 -9.67
N VAL A 14 -0.30 0.23 -9.05
CA VAL A 14 -1.02 -0.42 -7.93
C VAL A 14 -1.82 -1.60 -8.48
N ALA A 15 -1.37 -2.81 -8.19
CA ALA A 15 -2.02 -4.04 -8.63
C ALA A 15 -3.10 -4.52 -7.63
N ASP A 16 -2.93 -4.20 -6.34
CA ASP A 16 -3.90 -4.51 -5.29
C ASP A 16 -3.84 -3.48 -4.16
N LEU A 17 -4.99 -3.17 -3.55
CA LEU A 17 -5.15 -2.26 -2.42
C LEU A 17 -6.22 -2.80 -1.47
N SER A 18 -5.78 -3.37 -0.34
CA SER A 18 -6.66 -3.96 0.66
C SER A 18 -7.07 -2.96 1.76
N ALA A 19 -6.33 -1.86 1.90
CA ALA A 19 -6.59 -0.82 2.89
C ALA A 19 -7.94 -0.13 2.65
N ARG A 20 -8.69 0.12 3.73
CA ARG A 20 -9.99 0.81 3.72
C ARG A 20 -10.07 1.81 4.86
N GLU A 21 -10.79 2.89 4.64
CA GLU A 21 -11.00 3.91 5.68
C GLU A 21 -11.65 3.31 6.93
N GLY A 22 -11.13 3.69 8.10
CA GLY A 22 -11.59 3.18 9.40
C GLY A 22 -11.18 1.74 9.73
N ALA A 23 -10.60 0.99 8.77
CA ALA A 23 -10.13 -0.36 9.03
C ALA A 23 -8.89 -0.37 9.93
N GLN A 24 -8.82 -1.36 10.82
CA GLN A 24 -7.63 -1.62 11.64
C GLN A 24 -6.60 -2.42 10.84
N VAL A 25 -5.32 -2.15 11.09
CA VAL A 25 -4.19 -2.83 10.45
C VAL A 25 -3.27 -3.39 11.54
N ALA A 26 -2.65 -4.53 11.26
CA ALA A 26 -1.65 -5.16 12.12
C ALA A 26 -0.35 -5.35 11.35
N GLU A 27 0.74 -5.57 12.06
CA GLU A 27 2.03 -5.87 11.45
C GLU A 27 1.95 -7.14 10.59
N GLY A 28 2.62 -7.10 9.43
CA GLY A 28 2.65 -8.21 8.48
C GLY A 28 1.44 -8.30 7.55
N ILE A 29 0.42 -7.45 7.69
CA ILE A 29 -0.69 -7.40 6.73
C ILE A 29 -0.26 -6.73 5.43
N LEU A 30 -0.62 -7.32 4.29
CA LEU A 30 -0.43 -6.73 2.97
C LEU A 30 -1.46 -5.62 2.75
N LEU A 31 -1.03 -4.36 2.72
CA LEU A 31 -1.90 -3.19 2.49
C LEU A 31 -2.06 -2.84 1.01
N ALA A 32 -0.97 -2.91 0.25
CA ALA A 32 -0.94 -2.64 -1.18
C ALA A 32 0.14 -3.48 -1.86
N ARG A 33 -0.06 -3.78 -3.15
CA ARG A 33 0.93 -4.43 -4.01
C ARG A 33 1.20 -3.55 -5.21
N ILE A 34 2.48 -3.30 -5.49
CA ILE A 34 2.94 -2.55 -6.66
C ILE A 34 3.66 -3.51 -7.61
N THR A 35 3.34 -3.45 -8.90
CA THR A 35 4.07 -4.14 -9.97
C THR A 35 4.89 -3.14 -10.77
N LYS A 36 6.01 -3.59 -11.35
CA LYS A 36 6.72 -2.78 -12.35
C LYS A 36 5.82 -2.61 -13.57
N ASP A 37 5.91 -1.45 -14.18
CA ASP A 37 5.27 -1.22 -15.48
C ASP A 37 6.04 -2.03 -16.53
N ASP A 38 5.35 -2.88 -17.28
CA ASP A 38 5.92 -3.58 -18.43
C ASP A 38 5.81 -2.64 -19.65
N ALA A 39 6.72 -1.68 -19.75
CA ALA A 39 6.82 -0.72 -20.85
C ALA A 39 8.13 -0.88 -21.63
#